data_AF-A0A531LI58-F1
#
_entry.id   AF-A0A531LI58-F1
#
_cell.length_a   1.000
_cell.length_b   1.000
_cell.length_c   1.000
_cell.angle_alpha   90.00
_cell.angle_beta   90.00
_cell.angle_gamma   90.00
#
_symmetry.space_group_name_H-M   'P 1'
#
loop_
_entity.id
_entity.type
_entity.pdbx_description
1 polymer ?
#
loop_
_entity_poly.entity_id
_entity_poly.type
_entity_poly.pdbx_seq_one_letter_code
_entity_poly.pdbx_strand_id
1 'polypeptide(L)'
;QSLERSLAQAQSERLSAETSLLRGRQEISKTDISILELQDGRKNEVTIDLRQTQAELDALESKTETARRLLYESAVSAPTLLARRADAELAAPIYTIFRPSADGATVQIQANETSAVEPGDTIKVEIPLVADETGALDLTSTERHEAPGIELKAETAGDTVGIP
;
A
#
# COMPACT_ATOMS: atom_id res chain seq x y z
N GLN A 1 -27.98 -84.60 25.12
CA GLN A 1 -27.99 -83.49 26.10
C GLN A 1 -26.64 -82.77 26.27
N SER A 2 -25.51 -83.43 26.61
CA SER A 2 -24.22 -82.70 26.77
C SER A 2 -23.64 -82.16 25.45
N LEU A 3 -23.71 -82.95 24.37
CA LEU A 3 -23.25 -82.56 23.02
C LEU A 3 -24.01 -81.36 22.46
N GLU A 4 -25.34 -81.33 22.60
CA GLU A 4 -26.18 -80.21 22.13
C GLU A 4 -25.85 -78.91 22.89
N ARG A 5 -25.57 -79.01 24.19
CA ARG A 5 -25.12 -77.86 25.00
C ARG A 5 -23.76 -77.34 24.55
N SER A 6 -22.81 -78.25 24.30
CA SER A 6 -21.48 -77.87 23.81
C SER A 6 -21.54 -77.22 22.42
N LEU A 7 -22.41 -77.71 21.54
CA LEU A 7 -22.60 -77.13 20.22
C LEU A 7 -23.20 -75.71 20.31
N ALA A 8 -24.23 -75.52 21.15
CA ALA A 8 -24.84 -74.21 21.37
C ALA A 8 -23.85 -73.21 21.99
N GLN A 9 -23.02 -73.66 22.95
CA GLN A 9 -21.95 -72.87 23.55
C GLN A 9 -20.94 -72.40 22.48
N ALA A 10 -20.43 -73.33 21.65
CA ALA A 10 -19.47 -73.00 20.60
C ALA A 10 -20.03 -72.04 19.54
N GLN A 11 -21.31 -72.18 19.18
CA GLN A 11 -21.99 -71.25 18.27
C GLN A 11 -22.12 -69.85 18.89
N SER A 12 -22.45 -69.76 20.19
CA SER A 12 -22.53 -68.49 20.90
C SER A 12 -21.17 -67.79 21.00
N GLU A 13 -20.12 -68.53 21.34
CA GLU A 13 -18.74 -68.02 21.38
C GLU A 13 -18.28 -67.52 20.01
N ARG A 14 -18.58 -68.27 18.94
CA ARG A 14 -18.29 -67.85 17.56
C ARG A 14 -19.01 -66.56 17.20
N LEU A 15 -20.31 -66.44 17.48
CA LEU A 15 -21.08 -65.22 17.20
C LEU A 15 -20.52 -64.01 17.97
N SER A 16 -20.13 -64.22 19.23
CA SER A 16 -19.51 -63.17 20.07
C SER A 16 -18.14 -62.74 19.52
N ALA A 17 -17.35 -63.68 19.02
CA ALA A 17 -16.07 -63.40 18.35
C ALA A 17 -16.28 -62.63 17.04
N GLU A 18 -17.23 -63.05 16.20
CA GLU A 18 -17.58 -62.34 14.95
C GLU A 18 -18.07 -60.90 15.23
N THR A 19 -18.87 -60.72 16.28
CA THR A 19 -19.34 -59.39 16.71
C THR A 19 -18.19 -58.52 17.20
N SER A 20 -17.28 -59.08 18.01
CA SER A 20 -16.09 -58.38 18.48
C SER A 20 -15.17 -57.98 17.33
N LEU A 21 -15.02 -58.85 16.32
CA LEU A 21 -14.26 -58.54 15.11
C LEU A 21 -14.90 -57.40 14.31
N LEU A 22 -16.23 -57.41 14.13
CA LEU A 22 -16.94 -56.34 13.43
C LEU A 22 -16.78 -55.00 14.15
N ARG A 23 -16.91 -54.98 15.48
CA ARG A 23 -16.65 -53.78 16.29
C ARG A 23 -15.21 -53.31 16.14
N GLY A 24 -14.24 -54.22 16.23
CA GLY A 24 -12.84 -53.89 16.04
C GLY A 24 -12.57 -53.25 14.67
N ARG A 25 -13.15 -53.80 13.59
CA ARG A 25 -13.05 -53.21 12.24
C ARG A 25 -13.68 -51.83 12.17
N GLN A 26 -14.83 -51.64 12.80
CA GLN A 26 -15.51 -50.34 12.83
C GLN A 26 -14.68 -49.29 13.58
N GLU A 27 -14.07 -49.65 14.71
CA GLU A 27 -13.19 -48.75 15.47
C GLU A 27 -11.91 -48.41 14.68
N ILE A 28 -11.33 -49.37 13.94
CA ILE A 28 -10.22 -49.10 13.01
C ILE A 28 -10.66 -48.08 11.95
N SER A 29 -11.79 -48.30 11.27
CA SER A 29 -12.26 -47.37 10.24
C SER A 29 -12.57 -45.98 10.80
N LYS A 30 -13.13 -45.87 12.00
CA LYS A 30 -13.32 -44.56 12.67
C LYS A 30 -11.99 -43.88 12.94
N THR A 31 -11.01 -44.64 13.45
CA THR A 31 -9.67 -44.13 13.74
C THR A 31 -8.97 -43.65 12.47
N ASP A 32 -9.08 -44.39 11.37
CA ASP A 32 -8.50 -44.02 10.07
C ASP A 32 -9.11 -42.70 9.56
N ILE A 33 -10.44 -42.54 9.67
CA ILE A 33 -11.12 -41.30 9.31
C ILE A 33 -10.62 -40.14 10.19
N SER A 34 -10.54 -40.33 11.51
CA SER A 34 -10.03 -39.29 12.41
C SER A 34 -8.57 -38.93 12.13
N ILE A 35 -7.72 -39.89 11.73
CA ILE A 35 -6.34 -39.61 11.32
C ILE A 35 -6.33 -38.73 10.07
N LEU A 36 -7.16 -39.05 9.07
CA LEU A 36 -7.27 -38.24 7.84
C LEU A 36 -7.77 -36.83 8.15
N GLU A 37 -8.81 -36.69 8.96
CA GLU A 37 -9.35 -35.39 9.39
C GLU A 37 -8.30 -34.54 10.10
N LEU A 38 -7.51 -35.14 11.00
CA LEU A 38 -6.42 -34.44 11.70
C LEU A 38 -5.29 -34.05 10.74
N GLN A 39 -4.94 -34.90 9.79
CA GLN A 39 -3.92 -34.59 8.79
C GLN A 39 -4.34 -33.44 7.89
N ASP A 40 -5.59 -33.44 7.41
CA ASP A 40 -6.12 -32.41 6.55
C ASP A 40 -6.33 -31.10 7.32
N GLY A 41 -6.80 -31.17 8.56
CA GLY A 41 -6.86 -30.03 9.48
C GLY A 41 -5.48 -29.38 9.67
N ARG A 42 -4.46 -30.18 9.98
CA ARG A 42 -3.09 -29.69 10.15
C ARG A 42 -2.51 -29.09 8.89
N LYS A 43 -2.73 -29.70 7.72
CA LYS A 43 -2.27 -29.14 6.43
C LYS A 43 -2.92 -27.79 6.15
N ASN A 44 -4.22 -27.67 6.42
CA ASN A 44 -4.94 -26.41 6.24
C ASN A 44 -4.41 -25.33 7.20
N GLU A 45 -4.26 -25.65 8.49
CA GLU A 45 -3.71 -24.74 9.49
C GLU A 45 -2.33 -24.23 9.09
N VAL A 46 -1.40 -25.14 8.77
CA VAL A 46 -0.05 -24.77 8.31
C VAL A 46 -0.10 -23.89 7.05
N THR A 47 -1.01 -24.17 6.12
CA THR A 47 -1.14 -23.36 4.89
C THR A 47 -1.69 -21.96 5.20
N ILE A 48 -2.63 -21.85 6.13
CA ILE A 48 -3.19 -20.57 6.57
C ILE A 48 -2.11 -19.76 7.29
N ASP A 49 -1.41 -20.37 8.25
CA ASP A 49 -0.34 -19.72 9.00
C ASP A 49 0.79 -19.24 8.10
N LEU A 50 1.18 -20.05 7.10
CA LEU A 50 2.19 -19.67 6.12
C LEU A 50 1.74 -18.45 5.30
N ARG A 51 0.49 -18.45 4.80
CA ARG A 51 -0.05 -17.32 4.04
C ARG A 51 -0.15 -16.06 4.89
N GLN A 52 -0.58 -16.20 6.14
CA GLN A 52 -0.67 -15.09 7.08
C GLN A 52 0.71 -14.50 7.36
N THR A 53 1.69 -15.34 7.66
CA THR A 53 3.08 -14.92 7.90
C THR A 53 3.67 -14.23 6.68
N GLN A 54 3.41 -14.76 5.46
CA GLN A 54 3.86 -14.12 4.23
C GLN A 54 3.23 -12.74 4.04
N ALA A 55 1.93 -12.61 4.27
CA ALA A 55 1.25 -11.31 4.18
C ALA A 55 1.79 -10.29 5.19
N GLU A 56 2.13 -10.75 6.40
CA GLU A 56 2.76 -9.91 7.42
C GLU A 56 4.18 -9.46 7.01
N LEU A 57 4.96 -10.36 6.40
CA LEU A 57 6.28 -10.03 5.85
C LEU A 57 6.18 -9.01 4.71
N ASP A 58 5.28 -9.23 3.74
CA ASP A 58 5.08 -8.31 2.61
C ASP A 58 4.64 -6.92 3.10
N ALA A 59 3.75 -6.88 4.11
CA ALA A 59 3.33 -5.63 4.73
C ALA A 59 4.47 -4.93 5.49
N LEU A 60 5.34 -5.69 6.16
CA LEU A 60 6.52 -5.16 6.83
C LEU A 60 7.54 -4.62 5.83
N GLU A 61 7.82 -5.36 4.76
CA GLU A 61 8.72 -4.96 3.69
C GLU A 61 8.28 -3.63 3.07
N SER A 62 7.00 -3.52 2.70
CA SER A 62 6.41 -2.28 2.18
C SER A 62 6.56 -1.08 3.13
N LYS A 63 6.34 -1.30 4.44
CA LYS A 63 6.56 -0.27 5.47
C LYS A 63 8.03 0.12 5.58
N THR A 64 8.94 -0.85 5.55
CA THR A 64 10.38 -0.58 5.64
C THR A 64 10.89 0.17 4.42
N GLU A 65 10.42 -0.16 3.22
CA GLU A 65 10.78 0.54 1.99
C GLU A 65 10.24 1.98 2.00
N THR A 66 9.00 2.16 2.44
CA THR A 66 8.42 3.50 2.63
C THR A 66 9.23 4.33 3.64
N ALA A 67 9.56 3.74 4.79
CA ALA A 67 10.37 4.41 5.80
C ALA A 67 11.77 4.76 5.28
N ARG A 68 12.41 3.85 4.53
CA ARG A 68 13.70 4.09 3.88
C ARG A 68 13.62 5.24 2.88
N ARG A 69 12.56 5.30 2.07
CA ARG A 69 12.33 6.39 1.12
C ARG A 69 12.16 7.73 1.83
N LEU A 70 11.35 7.78 2.89
CA LEU A 70 11.15 8.99 3.68
C LEU A 70 12.45 9.45 4.36
N LEU A 71 13.26 8.53 4.87
CA LEU A 71 14.56 8.85 5.46
C LEU A 71 15.52 9.41 4.40
N TYR A 72 15.56 8.82 3.21
CA TYR A 72 16.37 9.32 2.11
C TYR A 72 15.92 10.71 1.66
N GLU A 73 14.62 10.91 1.44
CA GLU A 73 14.04 12.19 1.07
C GLU A 73 14.32 13.26 2.13
N SER A 74 14.21 12.91 3.42
CA SER A 74 14.54 13.81 4.52
C SER A 74 16.04 14.14 4.54
N ALA A 75 16.92 13.16 4.36
CA ALA A 75 18.37 13.37 4.34
C ALA A 75 18.83 14.24 3.17
N VAL A 76 18.18 14.16 2.00
CA VAL A 76 18.48 15.00 0.82
C VAL A 76 17.82 16.37 0.92
N SER A 77 16.57 16.42 1.40
CA SER A 77 15.80 17.68 1.44
C SER A 77 16.20 18.55 2.61
N ALA A 78 16.54 18.00 3.78
CA ALA A 78 16.85 18.80 4.97
C ALA A 78 18.03 19.77 4.75
N PRO A 79 19.19 19.35 4.19
CA PRO A 79 20.28 20.27 3.85
C PRO A 79 19.85 21.33 2.84
N THR A 80 19.11 20.94 1.80
CA THR A 80 18.64 21.84 0.74
C THR A 80 17.67 22.90 1.28
N LEU A 81 16.76 22.52 2.19
CA LEU A 81 15.84 23.45 2.84
C LEU A 81 16.55 24.37 3.84
N LEU A 82 17.54 23.86 4.57
CA LEU A 82 18.39 24.68 5.45
C LEU A 82 19.20 25.71 4.65
N ALA A 83 19.80 25.32 3.52
CA ALA A 83 20.52 26.22 2.63
C ALA A 83 19.58 27.31 2.09
N ARG A 84 18.43 26.93 1.50
CA ARG A 84 17.42 27.90 1.02
C ARG A 84 16.93 28.85 2.10
N ARG A 85 16.80 28.38 3.36
CA ARG A 85 16.42 29.25 4.48
C ARG A 85 17.52 30.25 4.81
N ALA A 86 18.78 29.80 4.85
CA ALA A 86 19.91 30.70 5.04
C ALA A 86 20.00 31.75 3.92
N ASP A 87 19.80 31.33 2.67
CA ASP A 87 19.78 32.25 1.52
C ASP A 87 18.62 33.25 1.60
N ALA A 88 17.43 32.81 2.03
CA ALA A 88 16.28 33.67 2.22
C ALA A 88 16.45 34.65 3.41
N GLU A 89 17.18 34.26 4.46
CA GLU A 89 17.54 35.15 5.57
C GLU A 89 18.63 36.16 5.17
N LEU A 90 19.47 35.84 4.20
CA LEU A 90 20.50 36.74 3.64
C LEU A 90 19.96 37.65 2.51
N ALA A 91 18.84 37.30 1.89
CA ALA A 91 18.22 38.09 0.84
C ALA A 91 17.61 39.38 1.40
N ALA A 92 18.11 40.53 0.93
CA ALA A 92 17.53 41.82 1.30
C ALA A 92 16.11 41.96 0.71
N PRO A 93 15.06 42.16 1.54
CA PRO A 93 13.70 42.31 1.07
C PRO A 93 13.54 43.62 0.26
N ILE A 94 12.83 43.53 -0.85
CA ILE A 94 12.49 44.68 -1.70
C ILE A 94 11.09 45.15 -1.34
N TYR A 95 10.98 46.39 -0.88
CA TYR A 95 9.71 47.00 -0.50
C TYR A 95 9.19 47.90 -1.61
N THR A 96 7.91 47.75 -1.95
CA THR A 96 7.21 48.63 -2.89
C THR A 96 5.92 49.12 -2.25
N ILE A 97 5.73 50.43 -2.19
CA ILE A 97 4.51 51.05 -1.68
C ILE A 97 3.62 51.42 -2.87
N PHE A 98 2.37 51.01 -2.80
CA PHE A 98 1.30 51.38 -3.72
C PHE A 98 0.38 52.37 -3.02
N ARG A 99 0.46 53.64 -3.41
CA ARG A 99 -0.33 54.73 -2.82
C ARG A 99 -1.49 55.10 -3.73
N PRO A 100 -2.75 55.04 -3.28
CA PRO A 100 -3.87 55.55 -4.05
C PRO A 100 -3.86 57.09 -4.04
N SER A 101 -3.69 57.71 -5.20
CA SER A 101 -3.83 59.16 -5.38
C SER A 101 -5.30 59.56 -5.48
N ALA A 102 -5.60 60.82 -5.16
CA ALA A 102 -6.95 61.39 -5.19
C ALA A 102 -7.66 61.27 -6.55
N ASP A 103 -6.91 61.11 -7.65
CA ASP A 103 -7.43 60.91 -9.01
C ASP A 103 -7.77 59.44 -9.35
N GLY A 104 -7.72 58.53 -8.37
CA GLY A 104 -7.99 57.10 -8.55
C GLY A 104 -6.84 56.30 -9.16
N ALA A 105 -5.71 56.95 -9.49
CA ALA A 105 -4.49 56.29 -9.94
C ALA A 105 -3.67 55.78 -8.75
N THR A 106 -3.11 54.57 -8.85
CA THR A 106 -2.19 54.03 -7.83
C THR A 106 -0.76 54.33 -8.24
N VAL A 107 -0.02 55.05 -7.40
CA VAL A 107 1.39 55.38 -7.63
C VAL A 107 2.26 54.32 -6.98
N GLN A 108 3.20 53.76 -7.75
CA GLN A 108 4.19 52.79 -7.27
C GLN A 108 5.47 53.52 -6.83
N ILE A 109 5.87 53.33 -5.58
CA ILE A 109 7.05 53.95 -4.98
C ILE A 109 7.98 52.84 -4.47
N GLN A 110 9.23 52.81 -4.95
CA GLN A 110 10.25 51.94 -4.38
C GLN A 110 10.62 52.45 -2.98
N ALA A 111 10.51 51.57 -1.98
CA ALA A 111 10.63 51.92 -0.58
C ALA A 111 11.77 51.16 0.10
N ASN A 112 12.29 51.74 1.18
CA ASN A 112 13.26 51.12 2.08
C ASN A 112 12.63 50.98 3.48
N GLU A 113 13.29 50.27 4.40
CA GLU A 113 12.77 50.03 5.76
C GLU A 113 12.43 51.31 6.56
N THR A 114 13.06 52.44 6.19
CA THR A 114 12.84 53.75 6.85
C THR A 114 11.86 54.66 6.11
N SER A 115 11.22 54.20 5.05
CA SER A 115 10.27 55.00 4.27
C SER A 115 8.97 55.22 5.05
N ALA A 116 8.51 56.48 5.12
CA ALA A 116 7.26 56.84 5.79
C ALA A 116 6.03 56.34 5.01
N VAL A 117 5.11 55.68 5.72
CA VAL A 117 3.85 55.14 5.18
C VAL A 117 2.68 56.05 5.54
N GLU A 118 1.71 56.17 4.63
CA GLU A 118 0.49 56.95 4.81
C GLU A 118 -0.76 56.04 4.92
N PRO A 119 -1.83 56.48 5.62
CA PRO A 119 -3.06 55.71 5.72
C PRO A 119 -3.67 55.44 4.33
N GLY A 120 -3.87 54.17 3.98
CA GLY A 120 -4.37 53.74 2.67
C GLY A 120 -3.30 53.17 1.73
N ASP A 121 -2.03 53.21 2.13
CA ASP A 121 -0.94 52.59 1.39
C ASP A 121 -1.04 51.05 1.43
N THR A 122 -0.79 50.41 0.28
CA THR A 122 -0.60 48.96 0.19
C THR A 122 0.87 48.65 -0.01
N ILE A 123 1.46 47.85 0.88
CA ILE A 123 2.88 47.49 0.83
C ILE A 123 3.02 46.11 0.21
N LYS A 124 3.81 46.01 -0.87
CA LYS A 124 4.24 44.74 -1.45
C LYS A 124 5.68 44.48 -1.00
N VAL A 125 5.90 43.33 -0.37
CA VAL A 125 7.23 42.86 0.03
C VAL A 125 7.60 41.69 -0.86
N GLU A 126 8.69 41.82 -1.59
CA GLU A 126 9.26 40.75 -2.40
C GLU A 126 10.60 40.33 -1.78
N ILE A 127 10.72 39.06 -1.41
CA ILE A 127 11.99 38.48 -0.98
C ILE A 127 12.55 37.76 -2.21
N PRO A 128 13.55 38.33 -2.91
CA PRO A 128 14.13 37.66 -4.06
C PRO A 128 14.84 36.40 -3.57
N LEU A 129 14.40 35.24 -4.05
CA LEU A 129 15.13 34.00 -3.86
C LEU A 129 16.42 34.12 -4.68
N VAL A 130 17.57 34.23 -4.03
CA VAL A 130 18.86 34.22 -4.73
C VAL A 130 18.99 32.84 -5.38
N ALA A 131 18.79 32.79 -6.69
CA ALA A 131 19.04 31.58 -7.45
C ALA A 131 20.56 31.37 -7.47
N ASP A 132 20.98 30.22 -6.96
CA ASP A 132 22.36 29.76 -7.00
C ASP A 132 22.87 29.80 -8.45
N GLU A 133 23.85 30.67 -8.75
CA GLU A 133 24.46 30.78 -10.09
C GLU A 133 25.51 29.69 -10.33
N THR A 134 25.48 28.60 -9.54
CA THR A 134 26.38 27.45 -9.69
C THR A 134 25.62 26.13 -9.88
N GLY A 135 25.16 25.91 -11.11
CA GLY A 135 25.35 24.66 -11.87
C GLY A 135 24.77 23.33 -11.36
N ALA A 136 23.84 22.80 -12.18
CA ALA A 136 23.32 21.41 -12.22
C ALA A 136 22.39 21.05 -11.05
N LEU A 137 21.09 20.85 -11.26
CA LEU A 137 20.55 19.81 -12.12
C LEU A 137 19.24 20.28 -12.77
N ASP A 138 19.31 20.50 -14.07
CA ASP A 138 18.15 20.43 -14.96
C ASP A 138 17.74 18.96 -15.06
N LEU A 139 16.86 18.52 -14.14
CA LEU A 139 16.05 17.33 -14.35
C LEU A 139 14.72 17.81 -14.94
N THR A 140 14.74 18.17 -16.22
CA THR A 140 13.51 18.11 -17.02
C THR A 140 13.02 16.67 -16.97
N SER A 141 12.06 16.40 -16.09
CA SER A 141 11.15 15.26 -16.22
C SER A 141 10.28 15.48 -17.46
N THR A 142 10.87 15.29 -18.64
CA THR A 142 10.12 15.00 -19.87
C THR A 142 9.93 13.50 -19.94
N GLU A 143 9.01 13.00 -19.12
CA GLU A 143 8.26 11.80 -19.45
C GLU A 143 6.79 12.12 -19.23
N ARG A 144 6.24 12.87 -20.18
CA ARG A 144 4.79 12.85 -20.44
C ARG A 144 4.49 11.45 -20.95
N HIS A 145 4.06 10.57 -20.05
CA HIS A 145 3.45 9.30 -20.45
C HIS A 145 2.14 9.66 -21.15
N GLU A 146 2.20 9.67 -22.48
CA GLU A 146 1.07 9.83 -23.38
C GLU A 146 0.17 8.61 -23.20
N ALA A 147 -0.96 8.81 -22.53
CA ALA A 147 -2.03 7.81 -22.52
C ALA A 147 -2.54 7.65 -23.96
N PRO A 148 -2.60 6.44 -24.53
CA PRO A 148 -3.00 6.25 -25.91
C PRO A 148 -4.46 6.63 -26.09
N GLY A 149 -4.70 7.41 -27.14
CA GLY A 149 -6.01 7.91 -27.54
C GLY A 149 -7.01 6.78 -27.76
N ILE A 150 -8.22 7.01 -27.27
CA ILE A 150 -9.39 6.19 -27.55
C ILE A 150 -9.86 6.57 -28.96
N GLU A 151 -9.36 5.88 -29.99
CA GLU A 151 -10.00 5.90 -31.31
C GLU A 151 -11.19 4.94 -31.30
N LEU A 152 -12.39 5.50 -31.19
CA LEU A 152 -13.64 4.84 -31.55
C LEU A 152 -13.64 4.58 -33.06
N LYS A 153 -13.25 3.36 -33.45
CA LYS A 153 -13.56 2.82 -34.78
C LYS A 153 -14.38 1.54 -34.62
N ALA A 154 -15.70 1.71 -34.49
CA ALA A 154 -16.65 0.61 -34.61
C ALA A 154 -16.87 0.32 -36.10
N GLU A 155 -16.06 -0.59 -36.63
CA GLU A 155 -16.28 -1.23 -37.93
C GLU A 155 -17.23 -2.40 -37.71
N THR A 156 -18.46 -2.27 -38.20
CA THR A 156 -19.49 -3.31 -38.20
C THR A 156 -19.32 -4.23 -39.41
N ALA A 157 -18.92 -5.48 -39.17
CA ALA A 157 -19.26 -6.70 -39.92
C ALA A 157 -18.50 -7.84 -39.21
N GLY A 158 -19.14 -8.70 -38.45
CA GLY A 158 -20.12 -9.67 -38.93
C GLY A 158 -19.40 -10.99 -39.13
N ASP A 159 -19.41 -11.87 -38.14
CA ASP A 159 -19.38 -13.31 -38.41
C ASP A 159 -19.92 -14.13 -37.24
N THR A 160 -20.67 -15.15 -37.60
CA THR A 160 -21.50 -16.04 -36.80
C THR A 160 -20.74 -17.30 -36.41
N VAL A 161 -20.63 -17.61 -35.12
CA VAL A 161 -20.32 -18.96 -34.59
C VAL A 161 -20.89 -19.01 -33.16
N GLY A 162 -21.85 -19.84 -32.74
CA GLY A 162 -22.14 -21.21 -33.13
C GLY A 162 -21.40 -22.18 -32.20
N ILE A 163 -21.85 -22.37 -30.95
CA ILE A 163 -21.27 -23.37 -30.03
C ILE A 163 -22.39 -23.94 -29.13
N PRO A 164 -22.22 -25.16 -28.61
CA PRO A 164 -22.68 -26.43 -29.17
C PRO A 164 -23.88 -27.02 -28.43
#